data_AF-A0A835YZX1-F1
#
_entry.id   AF-A0A835YZX1-F1
#
_cell.length_a   1.000
_cell.length_b   1.000
_cell.length_c   1.000
_cell.angle_alpha   90.00
_cell.angle_beta   90.00
_cell.angle_gamma   90.00
#
_symmetry.space_group_name_H-M   'P 1'
#
loop_
_entity.id
_entity.type
_entity.pdbx_description
1 polymer ?
#
loop_
_entity_poly.entity_id
_entity_poly.type
_entity_poly.pdbx_seq_one_letter_code
_entity_poly.pdbx_strand_id
1 'polypeptide(L)'
;MKVLAGYRTCEERDEKTEVLVDFHLYNYAFCKEQRFDTQKTSTYMSIMTDVLKQDLSQDDPVSGQQASFDRFRDLILRHCVERPPWSVGIFTLEDVAGITEYVVNSYYRHYRIYKHLFTARVETTLTQRNLHGTEEPRIPPPLCEAMPIEQ
;
A
#
# COMPACT_ATOMS: atom_id res chain seq x y z
N MET A 1 9.55 0.62 29.10
CA MET A 1 9.43 0.50 27.63
C MET A 1 8.11 1.15 27.24
N LYS A 2 8.11 2.42 26.81
CA LYS A 2 6.89 3.10 26.33
C LYS A 2 6.82 2.83 24.83
N VAL A 3 5.86 2.01 24.41
CA VAL A 3 5.49 1.89 23.00
C VAL A 3 4.74 3.17 22.67
N LEU A 4 5.40 4.12 22.02
CA LEU A 4 4.73 5.27 21.45
C LEU A 4 3.94 4.75 20.26
N ALA A 5 2.61 4.69 20.41
CA ALA A 5 1.70 4.41 19.33
C ALA A 5 1.99 5.38 18.17
N GLY A 6 2.29 4.82 17.00
CA GLY A 6 2.60 5.59 15.80
C GLY A 6 1.47 6.54 15.45
N TYR A 7 1.71 7.84 15.62
CA TYR A 7 0.88 8.88 15.04
C TYR A 7 1.07 8.83 13.52
N ARG A 8 0.23 8.09 12.79
CA ARG A 8 0.03 8.38 11.35
C ARG A 8 -0.58 9.77 11.26
N THR A 9 0.10 10.71 10.63
CA THR A 9 -0.43 12.06 10.39
C THR A 9 -1.61 11.99 9.43
N CYS A 10 -2.56 12.92 9.55
CA CYS A 10 -3.68 13.01 8.60
C CYS A 10 -3.19 13.32 7.17
N GLU A 11 -2.07 14.04 7.04
CA GLU A 11 -1.42 14.37 5.78
C GLU A 11 -0.98 13.12 4.98
N GLU A 12 -0.40 12.12 5.63
CA GLU A 12 -0.01 10.85 4.97
C GLU A 12 -1.18 10.07 4.36
N ARG A 13 -2.41 10.24 4.89
CA ARG A 13 -3.60 9.60 4.32
C ARG A 13 -4.09 10.32 3.07
N ASP A 14 -3.89 11.62 2.99
CA ASP A 14 -4.33 12.44 1.85
C ASP A 14 -3.43 12.19 0.63
N GLU A 15 -2.10 12.18 0.83
CA GLU A 15 -1.11 11.89 -0.21
C GLU A 15 -1.29 10.49 -0.84
N LYS A 16 -1.55 9.48 -0.01
CA LYS A 16 -1.81 8.12 -0.50
C LYS A 16 -3.09 8.05 -1.31
N THR A 17 -4.09 8.86 -0.96
CA THR A 17 -5.35 8.92 -1.70
C THR A 17 -5.14 9.55 -3.07
N GLU A 18 -4.33 10.62 -3.16
CA GLU A 18 -3.95 11.25 -4.43
C GLU A 18 -3.26 10.25 -5.37
N VAL A 19 -2.32 9.46 -4.86
CA VAL A 19 -1.65 8.40 -5.65
C VAL A 19 -2.64 7.36 -6.19
N LEU A 20 -3.65 6.98 -5.40
CA LEU A 20 -4.70 6.05 -5.84
C LEU A 20 -5.59 6.67 -6.93
N VAL A 21 -5.91 7.95 -6.79
CA VAL A 21 -6.69 8.69 -7.79
C VAL A 21 -5.92 8.75 -9.11
N ASP A 22 -4.64 9.12 -9.07
CA ASP A 22 -3.77 9.16 -10.24
C ASP A 22 -3.68 7.78 -10.92
N PHE A 23 -3.48 6.72 -10.14
CA PHE A 23 -3.46 5.37 -10.67
C PHE A 23 -4.73 5.04 -11.47
N HIS A 24 -5.91 5.34 -10.93
CA HIS A 24 -7.16 5.08 -11.63
C HIS A 24 -7.39 6.04 -12.81
N LEU A 25 -6.94 7.29 -12.70
CA LEU A 25 -7.04 8.27 -13.77
C LEU A 25 -6.26 7.84 -15.00
N TYR A 26 -5.01 7.40 -14.85
CA TYR A 26 -4.17 6.93 -15.96
C TYR A 26 -4.71 5.64 -16.59
N ASN A 27 -5.20 4.70 -15.78
CA ASN A 27 -5.87 3.49 -16.27
C ASN A 27 -7.13 3.83 -17.10
N TYR A 28 -7.91 4.82 -16.66
CA TYR A 28 -9.07 5.28 -17.42
C TYR A 28 -8.67 6.03 -18.69
N ALA A 29 -7.62 6.85 -18.66
CA ALA A 29 -7.08 7.52 -19.85
C ALA A 29 -6.66 6.50 -20.92
N PHE A 30 -5.96 5.43 -20.52
CA PHE A 30 -5.63 4.31 -21.41
C PHE A 30 -6.89 3.67 -22.02
N CYS A 31 -7.95 3.43 -21.24
CA CYS A 31 -9.20 2.90 -21.79
C CYS A 31 -9.81 3.82 -22.86
N LYS A 32 -9.68 5.14 -22.68
CA LYS A 32 -10.16 6.14 -23.65
C LYS A 32 -9.31 6.13 -24.92
N GLU A 33 -7.99 5.99 -24.81
CA GLU A 33 -7.08 5.87 -25.95
C GLU A 33 -7.36 4.62 -26.78
N GLN A 34 -7.61 3.49 -26.12
CA GLN A 34 -7.98 2.22 -26.76
C GLN A 34 -9.45 2.16 -27.23
N ARG A 35 -10.23 3.23 -27.01
CA ARG A 35 -11.67 3.32 -27.34
C ARG A 35 -12.49 2.15 -26.80
N PHE A 36 -12.20 1.72 -25.59
CA PHE A 36 -12.98 0.69 -24.93
C PHE A 36 -14.42 1.14 -24.69
N ASP A 37 -15.35 0.22 -24.89
CA ASP A 37 -16.75 0.40 -24.51
C ASP A 37 -16.91 0.28 -22.99
N THR A 38 -18.05 0.75 -22.49
CA THR A 38 -18.41 0.82 -21.07
C THR A 38 -18.18 -0.51 -20.34
N GLN A 39 -18.51 -1.63 -20.99
CA GLN A 39 -18.29 -2.97 -20.42
C GLN A 39 -16.79 -3.32 -20.31
N LYS A 40 -15.99 -3.02 -21.34
CA LYS A 40 -14.54 -3.24 -21.31
C LYS A 40 -13.87 -2.35 -20.27
N THR A 41 -14.21 -1.06 -20.24
CA THR A 41 -13.67 -0.09 -19.28
C THR A 41 -14.00 -0.48 -17.83
N SER A 42 -15.27 -0.78 -17.53
CA SER A 42 -15.67 -1.17 -16.16
C SER A 42 -14.98 -2.46 -15.71
N THR A 43 -14.86 -3.44 -16.60
CA THR A 43 -14.17 -4.71 -16.31
C THR A 43 -12.68 -4.47 -16.05
N TYR A 44 -12.00 -3.72 -16.92
CA TYR A 44 -10.58 -3.41 -16.76
C TYR A 44 -10.29 -2.64 -15.47
N MET A 45 -11.07 -1.59 -15.20
CA MET A 45 -10.93 -0.80 -13.98
C MET A 45 -11.14 -1.65 -12.73
N SER A 46 -12.09 -2.59 -12.77
CA SER A 46 -12.32 -3.54 -11.67
C SER A 46 -11.13 -4.47 -11.45
N ILE A 47 -10.59 -5.07 -12.53
CA ILE A 47 -9.39 -5.92 -12.47
C ILE A 47 -8.22 -5.16 -11.84
N MET A 48 -7.92 -3.95 -12.31
CA MET A 48 -6.81 -3.15 -11.80
C MET A 48 -7.03 -2.74 -10.33
N THR A 49 -8.27 -2.48 -9.95
CA THR A 49 -8.64 -2.19 -8.55
C THR A 49 -8.38 -3.40 -7.65
N ASP A 50 -8.77 -4.60 -8.10
CA ASP A 50 -8.60 -5.84 -7.32
C ASP A 50 -7.13 -6.22 -7.17
N VAL A 51 -6.35 -6.12 -8.26
CA VAL A 51 -4.90 -6.33 -8.24
C VAL A 51 -4.24 -5.38 -7.24
N LEU A 52 -4.52 -4.07 -7.36
CA LEU A 52 -3.93 -3.08 -6.47
C LEU A 52 -4.29 -3.35 -5.01
N LYS A 53 -5.58 -3.53 -4.69
CA LYS A 53 -6.04 -3.81 -3.31
C LYS A 53 -5.34 -5.02 -2.71
N GLN A 54 -5.19 -6.09 -3.49
CA GLN A 54 -4.52 -7.29 -3.04
C GLN A 54 -3.04 -7.02 -2.77
N ASP A 55 -2.35 -6.32 -3.64
CA ASP A 55 -0.92 -6.03 -3.50
C ASP A 55 -0.63 -5.11 -2.31
N LEU A 56 -1.54 -4.16 -2.05
CA LEU A 56 -1.48 -3.26 -0.89
C LEU A 56 -1.80 -3.97 0.43
N SER A 57 -2.60 -5.05 0.40
CA SER A 57 -2.94 -5.82 1.61
C SER A 57 -1.80 -6.72 2.12
N GLN A 58 -0.82 -7.04 1.27
CA GLN A 58 0.32 -7.85 1.67
C GLN A 58 1.39 -6.98 2.31
N ASP A 59 1.80 -7.30 3.54
CA ASP A 59 2.86 -6.56 4.25
C ASP A 59 4.28 -6.90 3.77
N ASP A 60 4.45 -7.81 2.80
CA ASP A 60 5.76 -8.15 2.25
C ASP A 60 6.26 -7.07 1.27
N PRO A 61 7.39 -6.39 1.57
CA PRO A 61 7.92 -5.32 0.74
C PRO A 61 8.72 -5.79 -0.49
N VAL A 62 9.10 -7.07 -0.59
CA VAL A 62 10.07 -7.54 -1.61
C VAL A 62 9.55 -8.73 -2.43
N SER A 63 8.72 -9.61 -1.86
CA SER A 63 8.24 -10.80 -2.57
C SER A 63 6.74 -10.67 -2.89
N GLY A 64 6.42 -10.49 -4.17
CA GLY A 64 5.00 -10.41 -4.57
C GLY A 64 4.73 -10.03 -6.02
N GLN A 65 5.66 -9.37 -6.72
CA GLN A 65 5.39 -8.86 -8.07
C GLN A 65 4.99 -9.96 -9.07
N GLN A 66 5.71 -11.08 -9.09
CA GLN A 66 5.38 -12.19 -9.99
C GLN A 66 4.01 -12.78 -9.66
N ALA A 67 3.73 -12.99 -8.37
CA ALA A 67 2.44 -13.52 -7.93
C ALA A 67 1.27 -12.55 -8.23
N SER A 68 1.51 -11.24 -8.14
CA SER A 68 0.56 -10.21 -8.57
C SER A 68 0.31 -10.27 -10.07
N PHE A 69 1.38 -10.37 -10.87
CA PHE A 69 1.29 -10.51 -12.32
C PHE A 69 0.52 -11.77 -12.75
N ASP A 70 0.77 -12.90 -12.08
CA ASP A 70 0.07 -14.15 -12.35
C ASP A 70 -1.44 -14.02 -12.04
N ARG A 71 -1.81 -13.33 -10.95
CA ARG A 71 -3.22 -13.04 -10.63
C ARG A 71 -3.86 -12.13 -11.67
N PHE A 72 -3.18 -11.06 -12.06
CA PHE A 72 -3.64 -10.16 -13.12
C PHE A 72 -3.89 -10.92 -14.42
N ARG A 73 -2.94 -11.78 -14.81
CA ARG A 73 -3.04 -12.64 -15.99
C ARG A 73 -4.26 -13.55 -15.91
N ASP A 74 -4.47 -14.22 -14.77
CA ASP A 74 -5.61 -15.10 -14.55
C ASP A 74 -6.95 -14.36 -14.64
N LEU A 75 -7.03 -13.16 -14.07
CA LEU A 75 -8.22 -12.31 -14.14
C LEU A 75 -8.53 -11.90 -15.58
N ILE A 76 -7.54 -11.41 -16.33
CA ILE A 76 -7.74 -11.04 -17.73
C ILE A 76 -8.17 -12.23 -18.58
N LEU A 77 -7.56 -13.40 -18.40
CA LEU A 77 -7.91 -14.59 -19.18
C LEU A 77 -9.36 -15.04 -18.95
N ARG A 78 -9.88 -14.91 -17.72
CA ARG A 78 -11.31 -15.15 -17.41
C ARG A 78 -12.27 -14.19 -18.12
N HIS A 79 -11.78 -13.03 -18.55
CA HIS A 79 -12.58 -12.03 -19.27
C HIS A 79 -12.27 -11.97 -20.77
N CYS A 80 -11.42 -12.86 -21.28
CA CYS A 80 -11.08 -12.95 -22.71
C CYS A 80 -11.67 -14.20 -23.37
N VAL A 81 -11.74 -15.32 -22.64
CA VAL A 81 -12.28 -16.58 -23.18
C VAL A 81 -13.77 -16.68 -22.88
N GLU A 82 -14.60 -16.89 -23.90
CA GLU A 82 -16.02 -17.15 -23.71
C GLU A 82 -16.25 -18.63 -23.36
N ARG A 83 -16.49 -18.92 -22.07
CA ARG A 83 -16.94 -20.23 -21.56
C ARG A 83 -17.94 -20.05 -20.43
N PRO A 84 -19.23 -19.85 -20.75
CA PRO A 84 -20.28 -19.90 -19.73
C PRO A 84 -20.24 -21.25 -19.00
N PRO A 85 -20.40 -21.31 -17.66
CA PRO A 85 -20.75 -20.25 -16.72
C PRO A 85 -19.54 -19.54 -16.05
N TRP A 86 -18.30 -19.80 -16.46
CA TRP A 86 -17.10 -19.41 -15.69
C TRP A 86 -16.35 -18.20 -16.26
N SER A 87 -16.53 -17.90 -17.54
CA SER A 87 -15.81 -16.82 -18.22
C SER A 87 -16.67 -16.15 -19.30
N VAL A 88 -16.46 -14.84 -19.46
CA VAL A 88 -17.20 -13.99 -20.40
C VAL A 88 -16.18 -13.39 -21.37
N GLY A 89 -16.41 -13.52 -22.69
CA GLY A 89 -15.52 -12.98 -23.72
C GLY A 89 -15.69 -11.46 -23.90
N ILE A 90 -15.23 -10.67 -22.93
CA ILE A 90 -15.33 -9.20 -22.95
C ILE A 90 -14.18 -8.59 -23.77
N PHE A 91 -12.98 -9.15 -23.65
CA PHE A 91 -11.79 -8.68 -24.33
C PHE A 91 -11.41 -9.57 -25.51
N THR A 92 -10.99 -8.95 -26.60
CA THR A 92 -10.35 -9.65 -27.73
C THR A 92 -8.88 -9.90 -27.43
N LEU A 93 -8.23 -10.78 -28.21
CA LEU A 93 -6.80 -11.07 -28.06
C LEU A 93 -5.94 -9.82 -28.24
N GLU A 94 -6.32 -8.94 -29.17
CA GLU A 94 -5.63 -7.67 -29.44
C GLU A 94 -5.75 -6.72 -28.25
N ASP A 95 -6.95 -6.59 -27.67
CA ASP A 95 -7.15 -5.81 -26.44
C ASP A 95 -6.24 -6.31 -25.32
N VAL A 96 -6.16 -7.63 -25.12
CA VAL A 96 -5.35 -8.24 -24.05
C VAL A 96 -3.87 -7.96 -24.24
N ALA A 97 -3.36 -8.01 -25.48
CA ALA A 97 -1.98 -7.68 -25.76
C ALA A 97 -1.66 -6.23 -25.40
N GLY A 98 -2.50 -5.28 -25.84
CA GLY A 98 -2.35 -3.86 -25.53
C GLY A 98 -2.48 -3.55 -24.03
N ILE A 99 -3.45 -4.18 -23.35
CA ILE A 99 -3.62 -4.05 -21.90
C ILE A 99 -2.39 -4.56 -21.16
N THR A 100 -1.88 -5.74 -21.54
CA THR A 100 -0.73 -6.36 -20.86
C THR A 100 0.52 -5.50 -21.04
N GLU A 101 0.79 -5.03 -22.26
CA GLU A 101 1.91 -4.13 -22.54
C GLU A 101 1.81 -2.83 -21.72
N TYR A 102 0.62 -2.21 -21.69
CA TYR A 102 0.40 -1.00 -20.92
C TYR A 102 0.66 -1.23 -19.42
N VAL A 103 0.02 -2.25 -18.83
CA VAL A 103 0.10 -2.53 -17.39
C VAL A 103 1.53 -2.90 -16.95
N VAL A 104 2.28 -3.60 -17.80
CA VAL A 104 3.69 -3.91 -17.53
C VAL A 104 4.53 -2.63 -17.50
N ASN A 105 4.32 -1.74 -18.48
CA ASN A 105 5.10 -0.51 -18.62
C ASN A 105 4.70 0.62 -17.64
N SER A 106 3.47 0.60 -17.12
CA SER A 106 2.95 1.58 -16.16
C SER A 106 3.03 1.05 -14.72
N TYR A 107 2.15 0.12 -14.35
CA TYR A 107 2.01 -0.34 -12.98
C TYR A 107 3.20 -1.18 -12.52
N TYR A 108 3.51 -2.26 -13.24
CA TYR A 108 4.53 -3.21 -12.79
C TYR A 108 5.95 -2.64 -12.86
N ARG A 109 6.24 -1.74 -13.81
CA ARG A 109 7.49 -0.98 -13.84
C ARG A 109 7.75 -0.22 -12.53
N HIS A 110 6.69 0.28 -11.89
CA HIS A 110 6.75 1.06 -10.67
C HIS A 110 6.26 0.30 -9.42
N TYR A 111 6.10 -1.02 -9.51
CA TYR A 111 5.52 -1.87 -8.45
C TYR A 111 6.16 -1.65 -7.07
N ARG A 112 7.50 -1.56 -7.03
CA ARG A 112 8.25 -1.37 -5.78
C ARG A 112 7.97 -0.01 -5.12
N ILE A 113 7.72 1.04 -5.91
CA ILE A 113 7.41 2.38 -5.41
C ILE A 113 6.04 2.34 -4.74
N TYR A 114 5.02 1.78 -5.41
CA TYR A 114 3.70 1.57 -4.83
C TYR A 114 3.80 0.77 -3.52
N LYS A 115 4.47 -0.39 -3.54
CA LYS A 115 4.65 -1.19 -2.32
C LYS A 115 5.30 -0.40 -1.20
N HIS A 116 6.34 0.36 -1.47
CA HIS A 116 7.04 1.13 -0.44
C HIS A 116 6.17 2.26 0.16
N LEU A 117 5.38 2.95 -0.67
CA LEU A 117 4.48 4.03 -0.21
C LEU A 117 3.36 3.51 0.70
N PHE A 118 2.85 2.32 0.43
CA PHE A 118 1.70 1.76 1.14
C PHE A 118 2.09 0.82 2.30
N THR A 119 3.32 0.30 2.33
CA THR A 119 3.83 -0.49 3.46
C THR A 119 4.03 0.41 4.68
N ALA A 120 3.55 -0.01 5.86
CA ALA A 120 3.76 0.73 7.09
C ALA A 120 5.27 0.78 7.44
N ARG A 121 5.83 1.99 7.54
CA ARG A 121 7.22 2.16 7.94
C ARG A 121 7.36 1.87 9.44
N VAL A 122 8.15 0.86 9.79
CA VAL A 122 8.52 0.60 11.19
C VAL A 122 9.77 1.41 11.49
N GLU A 123 9.60 2.56 12.14
CA GLU A 123 10.73 3.38 12.59
C GLU A 123 11.23 2.88 13.94
N THR A 124 12.47 2.41 13.98
CA THR A 124 13.14 2.02 15.24
C THR A 124 14.04 3.17 15.68
N THR A 125 13.63 3.92 16.69
CA THR A 125 14.48 4.96 17.29
C THR A 125 15.45 4.33 18.29
N LEU A 126 16.74 4.26 17.94
CA LEU A 126 17.79 3.88 18.87
C LEU A 126 18.14 5.07 19.76
N THR A 127 17.86 4.95 21.06
CA THR A 127 18.25 5.97 22.04
C THR A 127 19.41 5.45 22.88
N GLN A 128 20.57 6.10 22.78
CA GLN A 128 21.70 5.80 23.63
C GLN A 128 21.52 6.55 24.96
N ARG A 129 21.36 5.78 26.06
CA ARG A 129 21.45 6.34 27.41
C ARG A 129 22.89 6.24 27.90
N ASN A 130 23.35 7.27 28.61
CA ASN A 130 24.64 7.21 29.28
C ASN A 130 24.63 6.10 30.33
N LEU A 131 25.59 5.17 30.25
CA LEU A 131 25.81 4.10 31.25
C LEU A 131 26.09 4.66 32.66
N HIS A 132 26.57 5.90 32.73
CA HIS A 132 26.92 6.61 33.95
C HIS A 132 26.18 7.95 34.07
N GLY A 133 24.97 8.06 33.51
CA GLY A 133 24.12 9.19 33.84
C GLY A 133 23.86 9.17 35.34
N THR A 134 24.48 10.09 36.09
CA THR A 134 24.16 10.31 37.49
C THR A 134 22.65 10.46 37.57
N GLU A 135 21.98 9.58 38.32
CA GLU A 135 20.57 9.75 38.62
C GLU A 135 20.44 11.13 39.24
N GLU A 136 19.73 12.06 38.60
CA GLU A 136 19.51 13.38 39.20
C GLU A 136 18.87 13.13 40.57
N PRO A 137 19.48 13.62 41.66
CA PRO A 137 18.97 13.34 42.99
C PRO A 137 17.52 13.81 43.04
N ARG A 138 16.63 12.90 43.46
CA ARG A 138 15.22 13.25 43.65
C ARG A 138 15.17 14.50 44.51
N ILE A 139 14.48 15.53 44.02
CA ILE A 139 14.30 16.76 44.77
C ILE A 139 13.72 16.34 46.12
N PRO A 140 14.42 16.62 47.24
CA PRO A 140 13.92 16.23 48.53
C PRO A 140 12.54 16.89 48.73
N PRO A 141 11.58 16.18 49.34
CA PRO A 141 10.32 16.79 49.70
C PRO A 141 10.57 18.05 50.54
N PRO A 142 9.69 19.07 50.46
CA PRO A 142 9.85 20.30 51.21
C PRO A 142 9.98 20.00 52.71
N LEU A 143 10.70 20.86 53.44
CA LEU A 143 11.04 20.65 54.86
C LEU A 143 9.82 20.40 55.76
N CYS A 144 8.62 20.85 55.34
CA CYS A 144 7.36 20.60 56.03
C CYS A 144 6.93 19.13 56.05
N GLU A 145 7.45 18.30 55.15
CA GLU A 145 7.16 16.86 55.05
C GLU A 145 8.23 15.98 55.73
N ALA A 146 9.29 16.58 56.30
CA ALA A 146 10.31 15.83 57.02
C ALA A 146 9.77 15.35 58.37
N MET A 147 9.62 14.03 58.54
CA MET A 147 9.29 13.43 59.83
C MET A 147 10.48 13.57 60.78
N PRO A 148 10.27 13.99 62.05
CA PRO A 148 11.33 14.02 63.04
C PRO A 148 11.84 12.59 63.29
N ILE A 149 13.16 12.45 63.39
CA ILE A 149 13.80 11.18 63.73
C ILE A 149 13.49 10.93 65.21
N GLU A 150 12.59 9.99 65.50
CA GLU A 150 12.37 9.51 66.86
C GLU A 150 13.65 8.80 67.36
N GLN A 151 14.21 9.30 68.46
CA GLN A 151 15.32 8.70 69.20
C GLN A 151 14.80 7.75 70.28
#